data_AF-A0AAV0XCF0-F1
#
_entry.id   AF-A0AAV0XCF0-F1
#
_cell.length_a   1.000
_cell.length_b   1.000
_cell.length_c   1.000
_cell.angle_alpha   90.00
_cell.angle_beta   90.00
_cell.angle_gamma   90.00
#
_symmetry.space_group_name_H-M   'P 1'
#
loop_
_entity.id
_entity.type
_entity.pdbx_description
1 polymer ?
#
loop_
_entity_poly.entity_id
_entity_poly.type
_entity_poly.pdbx_seq_one_letter_code
_entity_poly.pdbx_strand_id
1 'polypeptide(L)'
;MALNGSYQRSIGMTPFKLVFGVEMNHPEYQSIKEAVELEYVRCHEEGQEENRQYTKKQIQKAQIQQQRTFNKSRKEATSYRLGDLVAIKRTQFLPTSKLCKKFLGPYQIVGREGNERYKVLKVGTQEGPERSYSCAEYMKPWRSVDQDESEETSGEDTASEADTVQGGRVWDGNTDDSQAGPSRGGDLSIDSDVVTVDE
;
A
#
# COMPACT_ATOMS: atom_id res chain seq x y z
N MET A 1 -7.34 -1.02 -20.89
CA MET A 1 -7.44 0.09 -19.92
C MET A 1 -6.30 1.06 -20.16
N ALA A 2 -6.56 2.35 -20.30
CA ALA A 2 -5.52 3.38 -20.36
C ALA A 2 -5.29 3.93 -18.94
N LEU A 3 -4.12 3.68 -18.35
CA LEU A 3 -3.80 4.05 -16.95
C LEU A 3 -3.84 5.56 -16.70
N ASN A 4 -3.41 6.36 -17.68
CA ASN A 4 -3.28 7.81 -17.51
C ASN A 4 -4.60 8.57 -17.70
N GLY A 5 -5.54 7.99 -18.45
CA GLY A 5 -6.86 8.57 -18.71
C GLY A 5 -7.95 8.12 -17.75
N SER A 6 -7.68 7.10 -16.91
CA SER A 6 -8.64 6.62 -15.92
C SER A 6 -8.70 7.54 -14.70
N TYR A 7 -9.90 7.74 -14.16
CA TYR A 7 -10.11 8.47 -12.91
C TYR A 7 -9.54 7.69 -11.72
N GLN A 8 -8.72 8.35 -10.89
CA GLN A 8 -8.13 7.73 -9.71
C GLN A 8 -8.64 8.40 -8.43
N ARG A 9 -9.35 7.61 -7.60
CA ARG A 9 -10.02 8.09 -6.38
C ARG A 9 -9.09 8.77 -5.37
N SER A 10 -7.83 8.34 -5.26
CA SER A 10 -6.86 8.91 -4.31
C SER A 10 -6.36 10.30 -4.70
N ILE A 11 -6.43 10.66 -5.98
CA ILE A 11 -6.02 11.98 -6.50
C ILE A 11 -7.21 12.87 -6.85
N GLY A 12 -8.39 12.27 -7.07
CA GLY A 12 -9.64 12.97 -7.37
C GLY A 12 -9.77 13.45 -8.83
N MET A 13 -8.92 12.97 -9.73
CA MET A 13 -8.92 13.28 -11.16
C MET A 13 -8.13 12.22 -11.95
N THR A 14 -7.87 12.46 -13.24
CA THR A 14 -6.99 11.62 -14.05
C THR A 14 -5.51 12.05 -13.85
N PRO A 15 -4.55 11.11 -13.84
CA PRO A 15 -3.13 11.47 -13.80
C PRO A 15 -2.70 12.38 -14.96
N PHE A 16 -3.31 12.20 -16.14
CA PHE A 16 -3.09 13.07 -17.30
C PHE A 16 -3.48 14.53 -17.00
N LYS A 17 -4.68 14.76 -16.46
CA LYS A 17 -5.13 16.11 -16.09
C LYS A 17 -4.26 16.75 -15.02
N LEU A 18 -3.78 15.99 -14.05
CA LEU A 18 -2.90 16.51 -13.00
C LEU A 18 -1.56 17.01 -13.56
N VAL A 19 -0.99 16.30 -14.54
CA VAL A 19 0.31 16.64 -15.13
C VAL A 19 0.19 17.76 -16.16
N PHE A 20 -0.81 17.67 -17.04
CA PHE A 20 -0.93 18.55 -18.20
C PHE A 20 -1.96 19.67 -18.00
N GLY A 21 -2.75 19.66 -16.93
CA GLY A 21 -3.81 20.65 -16.69
C GLY A 21 -5.01 20.55 -17.63
N VAL A 22 -5.00 19.60 -18.57
CA VAL A 22 -6.05 19.40 -19.57
C VAL A 22 -6.58 17.98 -19.47
N GLU A 23 -7.87 17.80 -19.74
CA GLU A 23 -8.43 16.47 -19.95
C GLU A 23 -7.79 15.80 -21.18
N MET A 24 -7.67 14.47 -21.13
CA MET A 24 -7.15 13.70 -22.25
C MET A 24 -8.06 13.88 -23.48
N ASN A 25 -7.46 14.17 -24.64
CA ASN A 25 -8.23 14.38 -25.88
C ASN A 25 -8.98 13.09 -26.26
N HIS A 26 -10.30 13.09 -26.09
CA HIS A 26 -11.18 12.07 -26.62
C HIS A 26 -11.75 12.51 -27.97
N PRO A 27 -11.94 11.59 -28.94
CA PRO A 27 -12.39 11.93 -30.29
C PRO A 27 -13.75 12.65 -30.30
N GLU A 28 -14.56 12.46 -29.26
CA GLU A 28 -15.90 13.06 -29.14
C GLU A 28 -15.91 14.56 -28.79
N TYR A 29 -14.78 15.12 -28.33
CA TYR A 29 -14.71 16.51 -27.83
C TYR A 29 -13.78 17.44 -28.63
N GLN A 30 -13.31 17.00 -29.80
CA GLN A 30 -12.33 17.74 -30.62
C GLN A 30 -12.90 19.07 -31.16
N SER A 31 -14.13 19.07 -31.66
CA SER A 31 -14.79 20.26 -32.25
C SER A 31 -15.03 21.40 -31.26
N ILE A 32 -15.16 21.08 -29.96
CA ILE A 32 -15.39 22.06 -28.90
C ILE A 32 -14.09 22.73 -28.48
N LYS A 33 -12.96 22.02 -28.56
CA LYS A 33 -11.65 22.50 -28.12
C LYS A 33 -11.09 23.59 -29.05
N GLU A 34 -11.28 23.41 -30.36
CA GLU A 34 -10.83 24.33 -31.41
C GLU A 34 -11.50 25.72 -31.31
N ALA A 35 -12.69 25.82 -30.69
CA ALA A 35 -13.44 27.06 -30.57
C ALA A 35 -12.96 28.01 -29.43
N VAL A 36 -12.07 27.57 -28.53
CA VAL A 36 -11.80 28.24 -27.23
C VAL A 36 -10.38 28.84 -27.12
N GLU A 37 -9.60 28.85 -28.20
CA GLU A 37 -8.12 28.80 -28.10
C GLU A 37 -7.34 30.12 -27.91
N LEU A 38 -7.94 31.24 -27.48
CA LEU A 38 -7.22 32.55 -27.44
C LEU A 38 -6.88 33.13 -26.04
N GLU A 39 -7.58 32.77 -24.96
CA GLU A 39 -7.31 33.25 -23.58
C GLU A 39 -6.64 32.18 -22.68
N TYR A 40 -6.19 31.09 -23.30
CA TYR A 40 -5.95 29.81 -22.63
C TYR A 40 -4.77 29.82 -21.65
N VAL A 41 -3.68 30.54 -21.93
CA VAL A 41 -2.40 30.34 -21.24
C VAL A 41 -2.44 30.76 -19.76
N ARG A 42 -2.97 31.95 -19.43
CA ARG A 42 -2.99 32.45 -18.04
C ARG A 42 -3.96 31.69 -17.15
N CYS A 43 -5.18 31.44 -17.63
CA CYS A 43 -6.18 30.63 -16.92
C CYS A 43 -5.72 29.17 -16.74
N HIS A 44 -4.89 28.67 -17.66
CA HIS A 44 -4.35 27.32 -17.59
C HIS A 44 -3.33 27.14 -16.44
N GLU A 45 -2.45 28.12 -16.21
CA GLU A 45 -1.48 28.06 -15.11
C GLU A 45 -2.17 28.14 -13.74
N GLU A 46 -3.13 29.06 -13.57
CA GLU A 46 -3.93 29.18 -12.34
C GLU A 46 -4.72 27.88 -12.07
N GLY A 47 -5.41 27.35 -13.08
CA GLY A 47 -6.16 26.09 -12.97
C GLY A 47 -5.26 24.87 -12.68
N GLN A 48 -4.01 24.87 -13.17
CA GLN A 48 -3.05 23.81 -12.83
C GLN A 48 -2.65 23.86 -11.35
N GLU A 49 -2.36 25.05 -10.82
CA GLU A 49 -1.95 25.17 -9.42
C GLU A 49 -3.12 24.80 -8.49
N GLU A 50 -4.34 25.20 -8.81
CA GLU A 50 -5.54 24.76 -8.09
C GLU A 50 -5.68 23.23 -8.07
N ASN A 51 -5.51 22.59 -9.24
CA ASN A 51 -5.54 21.13 -9.36
C ASN A 51 -4.45 20.46 -8.50
N ARG A 52 -3.23 21.01 -8.49
CA ARG A 52 -2.12 20.49 -7.65
C ARG A 52 -2.42 20.63 -6.17
N GLN A 53 -2.93 21.79 -5.73
CA GLN A 53 -3.31 22.02 -4.34
C GLN A 53 -4.46 21.11 -3.91
N TYR A 54 -5.46 20.93 -4.77
CA TYR A 54 -6.57 20.00 -4.53
C TYR A 54 -6.06 18.56 -4.42
N THR A 55 -5.28 18.08 -5.39
CA THR A 55 -4.74 16.71 -5.38
C THR A 55 -3.81 16.48 -4.20
N LYS A 56 -2.99 17.46 -3.80
CA LYS A 56 -2.16 17.37 -2.59
C LYS A 56 -3.01 17.10 -1.35
N LYS A 57 -4.14 17.80 -1.19
CA LYS A 57 -5.10 17.56 -0.10
C LYS A 57 -5.72 16.17 -0.18
N GLN A 58 -6.09 15.70 -1.37
CA GLN A 58 -6.66 14.36 -1.55
C GLN A 58 -5.65 13.24 -1.25
N ILE A 59 -4.42 13.36 -1.73
CA ILE A 59 -3.34 12.42 -1.44
C ILE A 59 -3.09 12.37 0.06
N GLN A 60 -3.05 13.51 0.75
CA GLN A 60 -2.88 13.54 2.20
C GLN A 60 -4.02 12.82 2.92
N LYS A 61 -5.28 13.03 2.53
CA LYS A 61 -6.44 12.31 3.08
C LYS A 61 -6.32 10.80 2.85
N ALA A 62 -5.96 10.39 1.63
CA ALA A 62 -5.78 8.99 1.28
C ALA A 62 -4.65 8.33 2.08
N GLN A 63 -3.52 9.03 2.23
CA GLN A 63 -2.38 8.57 3.04
C GLN A 63 -2.76 8.39 4.51
N ILE A 64 -3.49 9.33 5.11
CA ILE A 64 -3.98 9.21 6.49
C ILE A 64 -4.89 7.99 6.63
N GLN A 65 -5.81 7.77 5.69
CA GLN A 65 -6.71 6.62 5.73
C GLN A 65 -5.96 5.29 5.57
N GLN A 66 -5.00 5.23 4.64
CA GLN A 66 -4.14 4.05 4.44
C GLN A 66 -3.30 3.78 5.69
N GLN A 67 -2.69 4.81 6.27
CA GLN A 67 -1.92 4.70 7.51
C GLN A 67 -2.78 4.18 8.66
N ARG A 68 -3.99 4.72 8.85
CA ARG A 68 -4.93 4.22 9.86
C ARG A 68 -5.27 2.75 9.63
N THR A 69 -5.52 2.36 8.39
CA THR A 69 -5.91 0.99 8.05
C THR A 69 -4.75 0.03 8.29
N PHE A 70 -3.54 0.40 7.89
CA PHE A 70 -2.34 -0.38 8.09
C PHE A 70 -1.97 -0.51 9.57
N ASN A 71 -1.99 0.60 10.32
CA ASN A 71 -1.62 0.62 11.73
C ASN A 71 -2.57 -0.21 12.61
N LYS A 72 -3.83 -0.46 12.18
CA LYS A 72 -4.78 -1.31 12.92
C LYS A 72 -4.29 -2.75 13.10
N SER A 73 -3.61 -3.32 12.10
CA SER A 73 -3.14 -4.71 12.10
C SER A 73 -1.61 -4.84 12.20
N ARG A 74 -0.89 -3.71 12.25
CA ARG A 74 0.57 -3.69 12.25
C ARG A 74 1.13 -4.16 13.60
N LYS A 75 2.05 -5.12 13.57
CA LYS A 75 2.91 -5.47 14.71
C LYS A 75 4.19 -4.62 14.67
N GLU A 76 4.71 -4.24 15.83
CA GLU A 76 6.00 -3.56 15.91
C GLU A 76 7.13 -4.46 15.40
N ALA A 77 8.08 -3.87 14.70
CA ALA A 77 9.23 -4.59 14.21
C ALA A 77 10.14 -5.00 15.36
N THR A 78 10.76 -6.19 15.23
CA THR A 78 11.76 -6.65 16.19
C THR A 78 12.93 -5.67 16.24
N SER A 79 13.21 -5.13 17.42
CA SER A 79 14.37 -4.27 17.63
C SER A 79 15.60 -5.10 17.99
N TYR A 80 16.71 -4.77 17.35
CA TYR A 80 18.01 -5.36 17.63
C TYR A 80 19.01 -4.30 18.10
N ARG A 81 19.96 -4.72 18.92
CA ARG A 81 21.04 -3.90 19.47
C ARG A 81 22.34 -4.16 18.72
N LEU A 82 23.29 -3.25 18.89
CA LEU A 82 24.66 -3.43 18.38
C LEU A 82 25.29 -4.64 19.06
N GLY A 83 25.94 -5.49 18.28
CA GLY A 83 26.57 -6.70 18.77
C GLY A 83 25.69 -7.95 18.76
N ASP A 84 24.37 -7.81 18.59
CA ASP A 84 23.45 -8.96 18.52
C ASP A 84 23.79 -9.82 17.30
N LEU A 85 23.70 -11.14 17.49
CA LEU A 85 23.85 -12.12 16.42
C LEU A 85 22.50 -12.42 15.79
N VAL A 86 22.47 -12.40 14.47
CA VAL A 86 21.25 -12.50 13.66
C VAL A 86 21.50 -13.32 12.41
N ALA A 87 20.47 -14.04 11.98
CA ALA A 87 20.42 -14.67 10.66
C ALA A 87 19.72 -13.73 9.68
N ILE A 88 20.20 -13.65 8.44
CA ILE A 88 19.59 -12.82 7.38
C ILE A 88 18.90 -13.72 6.37
N LYS A 89 17.70 -13.35 5.90
CA LYS A 89 16.98 -14.07 4.85
C LYS A 89 17.76 -14.01 3.53
N ARG A 90 17.93 -15.17 2.86
CA ARG A 90 18.51 -15.20 1.51
C ARG A 90 17.56 -14.48 0.54
N THR A 91 18.09 -13.54 -0.25
CA THR A 91 17.34 -12.75 -1.24
C THR A 91 17.53 -13.26 -2.68
N GLN A 92 18.66 -13.92 -2.95
CA GLN A 92 18.96 -14.49 -4.27
C GLN A 92 18.40 -15.91 -4.38
N PHE A 93 17.32 -16.07 -5.13
CA PHE A 93 16.76 -17.38 -5.46
C PHE A 93 17.40 -17.89 -6.76
N LEU A 94 18.40 -18.75 -6.64
CA LEU A 94 18.99 -19.44 -7.80
C LEU A 94 18.14 -20.67 -8.16
N PRO A 95 18.16 -21.14 -9.43
CA PRO A 95 17.43 -22.35 -9.86
C PRO A 95 17.75 -23.61 -9.03
N THR A 96 18.96 -23.67 -8.44
CA THR A 96 19.44 -24.76 -7.57
C THR A 96 19.13 -24.54 -6.08
N SER A 97 18.43 -23.46 -5.71
CA SER A 97 18.24 -23.03 -4.32
C SER A 97 17.20 -23.84 -3.52
N LYS A 98 16.57 -24.88 -4.10
CA LYS A 98 15.51 -25.66 -3.42
C LYS A 98 15.98 -26.31 -2.12
N LEU A 99 17.24 -26.74 -2.07
CA LEU A 99 17.86 -27.39 -0.90
C LEU A 99 18.69 -26.43 -0.03
N CYS A 100 18.81 -25.15 -0.42
CA CYS A 100 19.66 -24.21 0.30
C CYS A 100 18.90 -23.57 1.48
N LYS A 101 19.60 -23.34 2.61
CA LYS A 101 19.01 -22.78 3.85
C LYS A 101 18.36 -21.41 3.63
N LYS A 102 17.10 -21.21 4.01
CA LYS A 102 16.39 -19.93 3.81
C LYS A 102 17.05 -18.72 4.49
N PHE A 103 17.74 -18.95 5.60
CA PHE A 103 18.48 -17.92 6.33
C PHE A 103 19.99 -18.24 6.31
N LEU A 104 20.79 -17.19 6.12
CA LEU A 104 22.25 -17.21 6.16
C LEU A 104 22.70 -16.84 7.57
N GLY A 105 23.66 -17.59 8.10
CA GLY A 105 24.01 -17.54 9.51
C GLY A 105 25.13 -16.56 9.84
N PRO A 106 25.59 -16.58 11.10
CA PRO A 106 25.52 -15.44 12.00
C PRO A 106 26.14 -14.21 11.39
N TYR A 107 25.34 -13.16 11.40
CA TYR A 107 25.80 -11.82 11.21
C TYR A 107 25.73 -11.11 12.55
N GLN A 108 26.70 -10.25 12.81
CA GLN A 108 26.68 -9.32 13.93
C GLN A 108 26.15 -7.98 13.46
N ILE A 109 25.31 -7.35 14.26
CA ILE A 109 24.85 -5.98 13.98
C ILE A 109 25.95 -4.99 14.35
N VAL A 110 26.43 -4.25 13.35
CA VAL A 110 27.50 -3.25 13.49
C VAL A 110 26.94 -1.83 13.56
N GLY A 111 25.77 -1.59 12.97
CA GLY A 111 25.18 -0.27 12.92
C GLY A 111 23.69 -0.29 12.60
N ARG A 112 23.04 0.86 12.77
CA ARG A 112 21.64 1.07 12.42
C ARG A 112 21.53 2.24 11.45
N GLU A 113 20.89 2.00 10.31
CA GLU A 113 20.76 2.94 9.19
C GLU A 113 19.27 3.31 9.02
N GLY A 114 18.72 4.01 10.02
CA GLY A 114 17.33 4.47 10.07
C GLY A 114 16.35 3.53 10.78
N ASN A 115 15.08 3.60 10.37
CA ASN A 115 14.00 2.80 10.97
C ASN A 115 14.10 1.36 10.46
N GLU A 116 14.22 0.42 11.40
CA GLU A 116 14.16 -1.03 11.17
C GLU A 116 15.23 -1.60 10.22
N ARG A 117 16.23 -0.80 9.81
CA ARG A 117 17.32 -1.21 8.92
C ARG A 117 18.65 -1.23 9.66
N TYR A 118 19.36 -2.35 9.51
CA TYR A 118 20.60 -2.64 10.24
C TYR A 118 21.72 -2.97 9.27
N LYS A 119 22.92 -2.48 9.62
CA LYS A 119 24.18 -2.88 8.99
C LYS A 119 24.71 -4.10 9.71
N VAL A 120 24.96 -5.14 8.95
CA VAL A 120 25.24 -6.48 9.43
C VAL A 120 26.54 -6.99 8.81
N LEU A 121 27.38 -7.61 9.64
CA LEU A 121 28.68 -8.12 9.27
C LEU A 121 28.76 -9.60 9.56
N LYS A 122 29.19 -10.39 8.57
CA LYS A 122 29.23 -11.84 8.66
C LYS A 122 30.26 -12.29 9.70
N VAL A 123 29.85 -13.19 10.56
CA VAL A 123 30.71 -13.86 11.54
C VAL A 123 31.03 -15.25 11.01
N GLY A 124 32.31 -15.55 10.80
CA GLY A 124 32.79 -16.86 10.32
C GLY A 124 32.76 -17.07 8.80
N THR A 125 33.09 -18.29 8.37
CA THR A 125 33.40 -18.65 6.97
C THR A 125 32.19 -19.13 6.17
N GLN A 126 30.98 -18.95 6.69
CA GLN A 126 29.78 -19.43 6.01
C GLN A 126 29.43 -18.65 4.75
N GLU A 127 28.48 -19.21 3.99
CA GLU A 127 27.97 -18.63 2.76
C GLU A 127 27.32 -17.25 3.00
N GLY A 128 27.61 -16.31 2.11
CA GLY A 128 26.99 -14.99 2.07
C GLY A 128 28.00 -13.84 2.05
N PRO A 129 27.51 -12.62 1.73
CA PRO A 129 28.34 -11.42 1.68
C PRO A 129 28.96 -11.11 3.04
N GLU A 130 30.16 -10.52 3.06
CA GLU A 130 30.81 -10.14 4.34
C GLU A 130 30.10 -8.96 5.02
N ARG A 131 29.64 -7.99 4.23
CA ARG A 131 28.91 -6.80 4.70
C ARG A 131 27.59 -6.72 3.97
N SER A 132 26.52 -6.41 4.69
CA SER A 132 25.18 -6.27 4.12
C SER A 132 24.34 -5.28 4.91
N TYR A 133 23.23 -4.88 4.30
CA TYR A 133 22.17 -4.11 4.93
C TYR A 133 20.89 -4.94 4.89
N SER A 134 20.22 -5.09 6.01
CA SER A 134 18.97 -5.86 6.09
C SER A 134 17.93 -5.13 6.94
N CYS A 135 16.66 -5.29 6.57
CA CYS A 135 15.52 -4.89 7.39
C CYS A 135 15.28 -5.93 8.50
N ALA A 136 14.73 -5.48 9.63
CA ALA A 136 14.39 -6.33 10.77
C ALA A 136 13.43 -7.48 10.41
N GLU A 137 12.49 -7.25 9.49
CA GLU A 137 11.55 -8.27 8.98
C GLU A 137 12.26 -9.46 8.31
N TYR A 138 13.44 -9.23 7.74
CA TYR A 138 14.25 -10.24 7.06
C TYR A 138 15.34 -10.82 7.97
N MET A 139 15.28 -10.53 9.26
CA MET A 139 16.26 -10.98 10.24
C MET A 139 15.59 -11.86 11.30
N LYS A 140 16.36 -12.80 11.84
CA LYS A 140 15.97 -13.56 13.03
C LYS A 140 17.11 -13.55 14.04
N PRO A 141 16.84 -13.53 15.35
CA PRO A 141 17.88 -13.76 16.35
C PRO A 141 18.60 -15.09 16.08
N TRP A 142 19.92 -15.07 16.16
CA TRP A 142 20.72 -16.29 16.06
C TRP A 142 20.71 -17.02 17.41
N ARG A 143 20.01 -18.16 17.48
CA ARG A 143 20.08 -19.05 18.66
C ARG A 143 21.24 -20.04 18.46
N SER A 144 22.08 -20.19 19.47
CA SER A 144 22.98 -21.34 19.57
C SER A 144 22.13 -22.59 19.81
N VAL A 145 22.49 -23.69 19.14
CA VAL A 145 21.74 -24.97 19.11
C VAL A 145 21.59 -25.63 20.50
N ASP A 146 22.24 -25.09 21.54
CA ASP A 146 22.18 -25.60 22.91
C ASP A 146 20.85 -25.30 23.66
N GLN A 147 19.85 -24.69 23.00
CA GLN A 147 18.53 -24.35 23.59
C GLN A 147 17.38 -25.26 23.14
N ASP A 148 17.61 -26.25 22.27
CA ASP A 148 16.53 -27.04 21.65
C ASP A 148 16.10 -28.29 22.46
N GLU A 149 16.61 -28.51 23.68
CA GLU A 149 16.34 -29.71 24.51
C GLU A 149 15.32 -29.48 25.65
N SER A 150 14.40 -28.52 25.55
CA SER A 150 13.42 -28.29 26.64
C SER A 150 11.98 -27.98 26.24
N GLU A 151 11.58 -28.11 24.98
CA GLU A 151 10.16 -27.98 24.58
C GLU A 151 9.65 -29.19 23.76
N GLU A 152 9.96 -30.41 24.23
CA GLU A 152 9.34 -31.64 23.74
C GLU A 152 8.89 -32.51 24.93
N THR A 153 7.81 -32.11 25.61
CA THR A 153 7.01 -33.04 26.42
C THR A 153 5.65 -32.45 26.84
N SER A 154 4.61 -33.25 26.63
CA SER A 154 3.20 -33.10 27.04
C SER A 154 2.20 -32.60 25.98
N GLY A 155 2.10 -33.36 24.89
CA GLY A 155 0.82 -33.56 24.20
C GLY A 155 0.34 -34.98 24.43
N GLU A 156 -0.34 -35.25 25.56
CA GLU A 156 -1.10 -36.49 25.73
C GLU A 156 -2.37 -36.42 24.87
N ASP A 157 -2.46 -37.33 23.90
CA ASP A 157 -3.65 -37.61 23.12
C ASP A 157 -4.79 -38.13 24.02
N THR A 158 -5.83 -37.32 24.21
CA THR A 158 -7.14 -37.81 24.67
C THR A 158 -8.18 -37.47 23.61
N ALA A 159 -8.52 -38.48 22.82
CA ALA A 159 -9.63 -38.44 21.90
C ALA A 159 -10.95 -38.52 22.69
N SER A 160 -11.75 -37.46 22.62
CA SER A 160 -13.17 -37.52 22.93
C SER A 160 -13.96 -36.91 21.77
N GLU A 161 -14.67 -37.77 21.06
CA GLU A 161 -15.68 -37.42 20.07
C GLU A 161 -16.82 -36.65 20.76
N ALA A 162 -17.18 -35.48 20.22
CA ALA A 162 -18.49 -34.90 20.41
C ALA A 162 -18.86 -34.04 19.20
N ASP A 163 -19.92 -34.49 18.54
CA ASP A 163 -20.60 -33.93 17.40
C ASP A 163 -21.30 -32.60 17.76
N THR A 164 -21.08 -31.53 16.99
CA THR A 164 -22.00 -30.38 16.93
C THR A 164 -21.89 -29.65 15.60
N VAL A 165 -22.91 -29.87 14.78
CA VAL A 165 -23.29 -29.13 13.57
C VAL A 165 -23.51 -27.64 13.91
N GLN A 166 -22.95 -26.72 13.11
CA GLN A 166 -23.63 -25.58 12.46
C GLN A 166 -22.64 -24.46 12.05
N GLY A 167 -22.86 -23.89 10.86
CA GLY A 167 -22.45 -22.53 10.54
C GLY A 167 -21.49 -22.35 9.37
N GLY A 168 -21.86 -22.84 8.19
CA GLY A 168 -21.18 -22.49 6.94
C GLY A 168 -21.23 -20.99 6.69
N ARG A 169 -20.06 -20.35 6.59
CA ARG A 169 -19.93 -18.92 6.25
C ARG A 169 -19.93 -18.80 4.72
N VAL A 170 -21.11 -18.51 4.17
CA VAL A 170 -21.33 -18.20 2.76
C VAL A 170 -20.58 -16.91 2.41
N TRP A 171 -19.73 -16.99 1.39
CA TRP A 171 -19.12 -15.82 0.76
C TRP A 171 -20.07 -15.35 -0.34
N ASP A 172 -20.82 -14.26 -0.10
CA ASP A 172 -21.60 -13.61 -1.15
C ASP A 172 -20.66 -12.83 -2.07
N GLY A 173 -20.37 -13.44 -3.22
CA GLY A 173 -19.81 -12.76 -4.39
C GLY A 173 -20.94 -12.05 -5.13
N ASN A 174 -20.99 -10.73 -5.05
CA ASN A 174 -21.94 -9.95 -5.83
C ASN A 174 -21.33 -9.67 -7.22
N THR A 175 -21.92 -10.26 -8.26
CA THR A 175 -21.60 -10.03 -9.67
C THR A 175 -22.87 -9.54 -10.37
N ASP A 176 -22.72 -8.40 -11.05
CA ASP A 176 -23.53 -7.79 -12.14
C ASP A 176 -25.05 -7.72 -12.07
N ASP A 177 -25.60 -6.54 -12.40
CA ASP A 177 -26.25 -6.42 -13.71
C ASP A 177 -26.51 -4.97 -14.18
N SER A 178 -26.36 -4.80 -15.48
CA SER A 178 -26.66 -3.59 -16.25
C SER A 178 -28.02 -3.76 -16.94
N GLN A 179 -28.92 -2.75 -16.89
CA GLN A 179 -29.59 -2.14 -18.07
C GLN A 179 -30.83 -1.29 -17.75
N ALA A 180 -30.95 -0.23 -18.57
CA ALA A 180 -32.17 0.44 -19.08
C ALA A 180 -32.94 1.47 -18.21
N GLY A 181 -32.92 2.74 -18.65
CA GLY A 181 -33.87 3.82 -18.26
C GLY A 181 -35.13 3.84 -19.16
N PRO A 182 -35.75 4.99 -19.49
CA PRO A 182 -35.87 6.27 -18.79
C PRO A 182 -37.37 6.66 -18.51
N SER A 183 -37.65 7.58 -17.59
CA SER A 183 -38.97 8.25 -17.57
C SER A 183 -38.93 9.67 -17.02
N ARG A 184 -39.66 10.53 -17.74
CA ARG A 184 -39.81 11.98 -17.67
C ARG A 184 -40.54 12.48 -16.42
N GLY A 185 -40.27 13.73 -16.04
CA GLY A 185 -41.32 14.72 -15.80
C GLY A 185 -41.38 15.39 -14.41
N GLY A 186 -41.16 16.71 -14.41
CA GLY A 186 -41.64 17.69 -13.41
C GLY A 186 -40.75 17.87 -12.19
N ASP A 187 -40.58 19.05 -11.59
CA ASP A 187 -40.98 20.41 -11.91
C ASP A 187 -40.12 21.32 -11.00
N LEU A 188 -40.08 22.61 -11.34
CA LEU A 188 -39.26 23.68 -10.78
C LEU A 188 -39.56 23.99 -9.30
N SER A 189 -38.51 24.27 -8.51
CA SER A 189 -38.58 25.28 -7.44
C SER A 189 -37.20 25.88 -7.17
N ILE A 190 -37.08 27.14 -7.57
CA ILE A 190 -36.00 28.08 -7.29
C ILE A 190 -36.16 28.55 -5.84
N ASP A 191 -35.15 28.39 -5.00
CA ASP A 191 -35.02 29.20 -3.78
C ASP A 191 -33.77 30.06 -3.89
N SER A 192 -34.04 31.33 -4.17
CA SER A 192 -33.11 32.44 -4.09
C SER A 192 -33.21 33.04 -2.69
N ASP A 193 -32.24 32.78 -1.82
CA ASP A 193 -32.08 33.56 -0.58
C ASP A 193 -31.00 34.63 -0.77
N VAL A 194 -31.52 35.85 -0.87
CA VAL A 194 -30.81 37.10 -0.74
C VAL A 194 -30.32 37.20 0.72
N VAL A 195 -29.02 37.40 0.93
CA VAL A 195 -28.50 37.87 2.22
C VAL A 195 -28.03 39.30 2.02
N THR A 196 -28.81 40.20 2.61
CA THR A 196 -28.56 41.63 2.73
C THR A 196 -27.30 41.91 3.54
N VAL A 197 -26.53 42.88 3.05
CA VAL A 197 -25.43 43.55 3.73
C VAL A 197 -26.04 44.61 4.63
N ASP A 198 -25.73 44.58 5.93
CA ASP A 198 -25.93 45.71 6.83
C ASP A 198 -24.57 46.29 7.23
N GLU A 199 -24.58 47.62 7.45
CA GLU A 199 -23.51 48.61 7.59
C GLU A 199 -22.30 48.27 8.47
#